data_AF-A0A965UTL9-F1
#
_entry.id   AF-A0A965UTL9-F1
#
_cell.length_a   1.000
_cell.length_b   1.000
_cell.length_c   1.000
_cell.angle_alpha   90.00
_cell.angle_beta   90.00
_cell.angle_gamma   90.00
#
_symmetry.space_group_name_H-M   'P 1'
#
loop_
_entity.id
_entity.type
_entity.pdbx_description
1 polymer ?
#
loop_
_entity_poly.entity_id
_entity_poly.type
_entity_poly.pdbx_seq_one_letter_code
_entity_poly.pdbx_strand_id
1 'polypeptide(L)' 'MSDFEVSTEYKLQVLNQRLEQLNIEGWHNEEAKLIAQATLNSEEVTRLSDNIEIIKNAITAVKEQITALTA' A
#
# COMPACT_ATOMS: atom_id res chain seq x y z
N MET A 1 -36.64 14.86 41.45
CA MET A 1 -36.38 14.54 40.03
C MET A 1 -36.10 13.04 39.99
N SER A 2 -36.77 12.28 39.13
CA SER A 2 -36.48 10.85 38.97
C SER A 2 -35.13 10.73 38.27
N ASP A 3 -34.18 10.01 38.85
CA ASP A 3 -32.96 9.64 38.13
C ASP A 3 -33.36 8.78 36.93
N PHE A 4 -32.95 9.22 35.75
CA PHE A 4 -33.14 8.46 34.51
C PHE A 4 -32.09 7.35 34.48
N GLU A 5 -32.50 6.12 34.77
CA GLU A 5 -31.62 4.96 34.74
C GLU A 5 -31.78 4.19 33.44
N VAL A 6 -30.68 4.09 32.68
CA VAL A 6 -30.62 3.31 31.45
C VAL A 6 -30.31 1.86 31.78
N SER A 7 -31.08 0.92 31.21
CA SER A 7 -30.92 -0.51 31.46
C SER A 7 -29.53 -1.02 31.06
N THR A 8 -29.05 -2.05 31.77
CA THR A 8 -27.78 -2.71 31.47
C THR A 8 -27.75 -3.29 30.06
N GLU A 9 -28.89 -3.83 29.60
CA GLU A 9 -29.05 -4.42 28.26
C GLU A 9 -28.76 -3.40 27.16
N TYR A 10 -29.32 -2.19 27.29
CA TYR A 10 -29.11 -1.11 26.33
C TYR A 10 -27.65 -0.65 26.31
N LYS A 11 -27.02 -0.54 27.49
CA LYS A 11 -25.59 -0.19 27.60
C LYS A 11 -24.70 -1.22 26.89
N LEU A 12 -24.98 -2.51 27.07
CA LEU A 12 -24.26 -3.59 26.39
C LEU A 12 -24.44 -3.56 24.87
N GLN A 13 -25.67 -3.34 24.40
CA GLN A 13 -25.96 -3.21 22.98
C GLN A 13 -25.18 -2.07 22.33
N VAL A 14 -25.15 -0.90 22.97
CA VAL A 14 -24.41 0.28 22.47
C VAL A 14 -22.90 0.02 22.47
N LEU A 15 -22.38 -0.65 23.50
CA LEU A 15 -20.96 -1.04 23.56
C LEU A 15 -20.57 -1.98 22.42
N ASN A 16 -21.38 -3.00 22.14
CA ASN A 16 -21.13 -3.94 21.04
C ASN A 16 -21.15 -3.25 19.69
N GLN A 17 -22.14 -2.37 19.43
CA GLN A 17 -22.19 -1.59 18.19
C GLN A 17 -20.95 -0.70 18.02
N ARG A 18 -20.48 -0.05 19.10
CA ARG A 18 -19.27 0.78 19.05
C ARG A 18 -18.01 -0.06 18.82
N LEU A 19 -17.91 -1.24 19.41
CA LEU A 19 -16.79 -2.15 19.20
C LEU A 19 -16.74 -2.65 17.75
N GLU A 20 -17.89 -2.97 17.15
CA GLU A 20 -17.99 -3.35 15.74
C GLU A 20 -17.55 -2.19 14.82
N GLN A 21 -17.99 -0.97 15.09
CA GLN A 21 -17.61 0.22 14.32
C GLN A 21 -16.11 0.54 14.41
N LEU A 22 -15.53 0.48 15.61
CA LEU A 22 -14.09 0.71 15.82
C LEU A 22 -13.24 -0.31 15.06
N ASN A 23 -13.69 -1.57 14.99
CA ASN A 23 -12.97 -2.60 14.25
C ASN A 23 -13.03 -2.36 12.74
N ILE A 24 -14.17 -1.91 12.21
CA ILE A 24 -14.34 -1.58 10.78
C ILE A 24 -13.47 -0.39 10.37
N GLU A 25 -13.46 0.69 11.14
CA GLU A 25 -12.62 1.86 10.85
C GLU A 25 -11.12 1.52 10.87
N GLY A 26 -10.68 0.70 11.83
CA GLY A 26 -9.30 0.21 11.88
C GLY A 26 -8.91 -0.60 10.64
N TRP A 27 -9.80 -1.47 10.17
CA TRP A 27 -9.55 -2.31 8.98
C TRP A 27 -9.49 -1.48 7.71
N HIS A 28 -10.39 -0.50 7.54
CA HIS A 28 -10.36 0.40 6.39
C HIS A 28 -9.09 1.28 6.37
N ASN A 29 -8.62 1.73 7.52
CA ASN A 29 -7.37 2.50 7.61
C ASN A 29 -6.15 1.66 7.21
N GLU A 30 -6.08 0.40 7.68
CA GLU A 30 -4.98 -0.50 7.29
C GLU A 30 -5.08 -0.90 5.82
N GLU A 31 -6.29 -1.15 5.30
CA GLU A 31 -6.54 -1.42 3.88
C GLU A 31 -6.05 -0.24 3.01
N ALA A 32 -6.43 1.00 3.35
CA ALA A 32 -6.01 2.19 2.61
C ALA A 32 -4.48 2.35 2.60
N LYS A 33 -3.82 2.10 3.74
CA LYS A 33 -2.36 2.12 3.85
C LYS A 33 -1.69 1.06 3.00
N LEU A 34 -2.21 -0.17 3.00
CA LEU A 34 -1.70 -1.27 2.19
C LEU A 34 -1.88 -0.99 0.69
N ILE A 35 -3.02 -0.43 0.29
CA ILE A 35 -3.27 -0.01 -1.10
C ILE A 35 -2.26 1.05 -1.51
N ALA A 36 -2.08 2.10 -0.71
CA ALA A 36 -1.10 3.16 -1.00
C ALA A 36 0.32 2.61 -1.15
N GLN A 37 0.73 1.69 -0.25
CA GLN A 37 2.03 1.04 -0.33
C GLN A 37 2.17 0.17 -1.59
N ALA A 38 1.12 -0.56 -1.97
CA ALA A 38 1.10 -1.38 -3.17
C ALA A 38 1.24 -0.53 -4.44
N THR A 39 0.56 0.62 -4.50
CA THR A 39 0.69 1.59 -5.60
C THR A 39 2.13 2.11 -5.72
N LEU A 40 2.72 2.59 -4.62
CA LEU A 40 4.10 3.08 -4.62
C LEU A 40 5.10 2.00 -5.03
N ASN A 41 4.91 0.76 -4.56
CA ASN A 41 5.76 -0.36 -4.94
C ASN A 41 5.64 -0.66 -6.45
N SER A 42 4.44 -0.57 -7.01
CA SER A 42 4.22 -0.80 -8.44
C SER A 42 4.92 0.26 -9.29
N GLU A 43 4.81 1.54 -8.90
CA GLU A 43 5.49 2.64 -9.59
C GLU A 43 7.02 2.47 -9.55
N GLU A 44 7.56 2.05 -8.41
CA GLU A 44 8.99 1.79 -8.24
C GLU A 44 9.48 0.62 -9.11
N VAL A 45 8.69 -0.46 -9.22
CA VAL A 45 9.00 -1.59 -10.12
C VAL A 45 9.04 -1.14 -11.58
N THR A 46 8.09 -0.30 -12.02
CA THR A 46 8.11 0.28 -13.38
C THR A 46 9.38 1.10 -13.60
N ARG A 47 9.70 2.02 -12.69
CA ARG A 47 10.91 2.86 -12.78
C ARG A 47 12.19 2.04 -12.85
N LEU A 48 12.30 0.99 -12.02
CA LEU A 48 13.46 0.10 -12.04
C LEU A 48 13.55 -0.72 -13.33
N SER A 49 12.41 -1.12 -13.89
CA SER A 49 12.36 -1.84 -15.18
C SER A 49 12.88 -0.97 -16.32
N ASP A 50 12.44 0.29 -16.39
CA ASP A 50 12.91 1.25 -17.39
C ASP A 50 14.42 1.49 -17.27
N ASN A 51 14.92 1.65 -16.04
CA ASN A 51 16.36 1.80 -15.79
C ASN A 51 17.17 0.57 -16.26
N ILE A 52 16.65 -0.64 -16.05
CA ILE A 52 17.29 -1.88 -16.53
C ILE A 52 17.37 -1.87 -18.06
N GLU A 53 16.32 -1.43 -18.76
CA GLU A 53 16.32 -1.35 -20.22
C GLU A 53 17.36 -0.34 -20.74
N ILE A 54 17.44 0.84 -20.11
CA ILE A 54 18.47 1.85 -20.44
C ILE A 54 19.87 1.26 -20.29
N ILE A 55 20.14 0.56 -19.18
CA ILE A 55 21.43 -0.07 -18.92
C ILE A 55 21.74 -1.15 -19.96
N LYS A 56 20.76 -1.99 -20.33
CA LYS A 56 20.93 -3.02 -21.37
C LYS A 56 21.32 -2.39 -22.70
N ASN A 57 20.65 -1.32 -23.10
CA ASN A 57 20.94 -0.60 -24.34
C ASN A 57 22.35 0.00 -24.33
N ALA A 58 22.75 0.61 -23.20
CA ALA A 58 24.11 1.13 -23.04
C ALA A 58 25.18 0.02 -23.15
N ILE A 59 24.94 -1.15 -22.52
CA ILE A 59 25.85 -2.30 -22.62
C ILE A 59 25.98 -2.77 -24.07
N THR A 60 24.88 -2.87 -24.81
CA THR A 60 24.90 -3.26 -26.23
C THR A 60 25.73 -2.28 -27.05
N ALA A 61 25.50 -0.97 -26.91
CA ALA A 61 26.25 0.06 -27.63
C ALA A 61 27.76 -0.01 -27.32
N VAL A 62 28.14 -0.21 -26.06
CA VAL A 62 29.55 -0.36 -25.69
C VAL A 62 30.16 -1.63 -26.29
N LYS A 63 29.43 -2.75 -26.32
CA LYS A 63 29.91 -4.00 -26.94
C LYS A 63 30.15 -3.84 -28.44
N GLU A 64 29.27 -3.13 -29.13
CA GLU A 64 29.43 -2.82 -30.56
C GLU A 64 30.67 -1.96 -30.80
N GLN A 65 30.89 -0.92 -29.98
CA GLN A 65 32.10 -0.10 -30.05
C GLN A 65 33.38 -0.89 -29.81
N ILE A 66 33.39 -1.78 -28.80
CA ILE A 66 34.54 -2.66 -28.54
C ILE A 66 34.79 -3.54 -29.75
N THR A 67 33.76 -4.18 -30.30
CA THR A 67 33.89 -5.07 -31.45
C THR A 67 34.48 -4.32 -32.65
N ALA A 68 34.00 -3.11 -32.93
CA ALA A 68 34.51 -2.27 -34.02
C ALA A 68 35.96 -1.83 -33.84
N LEU A 69 36.44 -1.67 -32.59
CA LEU A 69 37.84 -1.33 -32.28
C LEU A 69 38.78 -2.54 -32.31
N THR A 70 38.24 -3.75 -32.14
CA THR A 70 39.02 -5.00 -32.08
C THR A 70 38.97 -5.85 -33.35
N ALA A 71 38.11 -5.48 -34.32
CA ALA A 71 38.00 -6.10 -35.64
C ALA A 71 38.99 -5.47 -36.64
#